data_AF-A0A059X815-F1
#
_entry.id   AF-A0A059X815-F1
#
_cell.length_a   1.000
_cell.length_b   1.000
_cell.length_c   1.000
_cell.angle_alpha   90.00
_cell.angle_beta   90.00
_cell.angle_gamma   90.00
#
_symmetry.space_group_name_H-M   'P 1'
#
loop_
_entity.id
_entity.type
_entity.pdbx_description
1 polymer ?
#
loop_
_entity_poly.entity_id
_entity_poly.type
_entity_poly.pdbx_seq_one_letter_code
_entity_poly.pdbx_strand_id
1 'polypeptide(L)'
;PPREVAGLSAFGRQVVERMNSLGIAVDLSHCGTQTTADGIAVSTKPPLITHSGCREVYRHPRSKEDRELKAMADKGGVIGIYFMPFIGQGSGAPSVEMLMRQIDHALKVCGEDHVGIGSDLSTAPIEETPEYLKEAKSFVEGRAARGISAPDETRPLFIPELNHSRRIEGVARGLQQRRYSAAVIEKIIGGNFHRVFKDIWTL
;
A
#
# COMPACT_ATOMS: atom_id res chain seq x y z
N PRO A 1 18.98 20.45 -10.89
CA PRO A 1 18.09 19.95 -11.96
C PRO A 1 16.83 19.28 -11.37
N PRO A 2 15.62 19.54 -11.90
CA PRO A 2 14.48 18.70 -11.57
C PRO A 2 14.85 17.26 -11.96
N ARG A 3 14.65 16.30 -11.05
CA ARG A 3 14.80 14.87 -11.39
C ARG A 3 13.84 14.60 -12.54
N GLU A 4 14.39 14.17 -13.68
CA GLU A 4 13.61 13.64 -14.79
C GLU A 4 12.62 12.61 -14.22
N VAL A 5 11.35 12.75 -14.56
CA VAL A 5 10.31 11.75 -14.23
C VAL A 5 10.54 10.56 -15.17
N ALA A 6 11.65 9.86 -14.96
CA ALA A 6 12.05 8.74 -15.78
C ALA A 6 11.17 7.54 -15.45
N GLY A 7 10.54 6.97 -16.47
CA GLY A 7 9.85 5.69 -16.39
C GLY A 7 10.82 4.52 -16.25
N LEU A 8 10.39 3.33 -16.68
CA LEU A 8 11.30 2.20 -16.77
C LEU A 8 12.33 2.44 -17.88
N SER A 9 13.61 2.25 -17.55
CA SER A 9 14.67 2.15 -18.55
C SER A 9 14.49 0.91 -19.42
N ALA A 10 15.20 0.85 -20.56
CA ALA A 10 15.20 -0.35 -21.40
C ALA A 10 15.60 -1.62 -20.63
N PHE A 11 16.61 -1.52 -19.74
CA PHE A 11 16.99 -2.60 -18.85
C PHE A 11 15.91 -2.93 -17.81
N GLY A 12 15.25 -1.91 -17.24
CA GLY A 12 14.14 -2.12 -16.31
C GLY A 12 12.97 -2.92 -16.92
N ARG A 13 12.68 -2.70 -18.21
CA ARG A 13 11.68 -3.49 -18.95
C ARG A 13 12.07 -4.97 -19.03
N GLN A 14 13.34 -5.26 -19.35
CA GLN A 14 13.87 -6.63 -19.37
C GLN A 14 13.82 -7.29 -17.99
N VAL A 15 14.03 -6.53 -16.91
CA VAL A 15 13.87 -7.04 -15.54
C VAL A 15 12.44 -7.45 -15.26
N VAL A 16 11.44 -6.62 -15.61
CA VAL A 16 10.02 -6.96 -15.43
C VAL A 16 9.63 -8.22 -16.22
N GLU A 17 10.06 -8.31 -17.48
CA GLU A 17 9.84 -9.49 -18.33
C GLU A 17 10.46 -10.74 -17.69
N ARG A 18 11.70 -10.63 -17.19
CA ARG A 18 12.38 -11.75 -16.53
C ARG A 18 11.68 -12.16 -15.24
N MET A 19 11.24 -11.20 -14.43
CA MET A 19 10.45 -11.45 -13.22
C MET A 19 9.18 -12.25 -13.55
N ASN A 20 8.43 -11.83 -14.57
CA ASN A 20 7.21 -12.54 -14.98
C ASN A 20 7.49 -13.96 -15.49
N SER A 21 8.59 -14.19 -16.23
CA SER A 21 8.99 -15.54 -16.66
C SER A 21 9.39 -16.47 -15.50
N LEU A 22 9.74 -15.90 -14.34
CA LEU A 22 10.15 -16.65 -13.15
C LEU A 22 9.04 -16.75 -12.09
N GLY A 23 7.85 -16.20 -12.35
CA GLY A 23 6.81 -16.08 -11.33
C GLY A 23 7.18 -15.14 -10.18
N ILE A 24 8.04 -14.14 -10.40
CA ILE A 24 8.34 -13.12 -9.40
C ILE A 24 7.33 -11.98 -9.52
N ALA A 25 6.69 -11.63 -8.42
CA ALA A 25 5.72 -10.54 -8.36
C ALA A 25 6.39 -9.17 -8.57
N VAL A 26 5.75 -8.30 -9.36
CA VAL A 26 6.22 -6.94 -9.63
C VAL A 26 5.48 -5.98 -8.69
N ASP A 27 6.18 -5.44 -7.70
CA ASP A 27 5.63 -4.44 -6.76
C ASP A 27 6.02 -3.01 -7.16
N LEU A 28 5.01 -2.14 -7.20
CA LEU A 28 5.12 -0.75 -7.66
C LEU A 28 4.84 0.26 -6.54
N SER A 29 4.78 -0.18 -5.28
CA SER A 29 4.41 0.64 -4.11
C SER A 29 5.22 1.93 -3.96
N HIS A 30 6.54 1.86 -4.12
CA HIS A 30 7.46 3.00 -3.96
C HIS A 30 7.79 3.72 -5.27
N CYS A 31 7.30 3.23 -6.40
CA CYS A 31 7.58 3.82 -7.70
C CYS A 31 6.89 5.19 -7.87
N GLY A 32 7.53 6.08 -8.63
CA GLY A 32 6.88 7.30 -9.12
C GLY A 32 5.85 6.97 -10.21
N THR A 33 4.98 7.93 -10.54
CA THR A 33 3.83 7.72 -11.44
C THR A 33 4.19 7.11 -12.79
N GLN A 34 5.25 7.59 -13.45
CA GLN A 34 5.65 7.04 -14.75
C GLN A 34 6.20 5.62 -14.63
N THR A 35 7.01 5.33 -13.63
CA THR A 35 7.52 3.97 -13.38
C THR A 35 6.40 3.00 -13.02
N THR A 36 5.38 3.45 -12.26
CA THR A 36 4.18 2.65 -12.00
C THR A 36 3.40 2.36 -13.27
N ALA A 37 3.14 3.38 -14.10
CA ALA A 37 2.44 3.20 -15.37
C ALA A 37 3.20 2.24 -16.32
N ASP A 38 4.52 2.43 -16.47
CA ASP A 38 5.36 1.56 -17.30
C ASP A 38 5.41 0.13 -16.77
N GLY A 39 5.57 -0.05 -15.45
CA GLY A 39 5.59 -1.36 -14.81
C GLY A 39 4.29 -2.12 -15.00
N ILE A 40 3.14 -1.45 -14.82
CA ILE A 40 1.82 -2.03 -15.13
C ILE A 40 1.75 -2.39 -16.61
N ALA A 41 2.11 -1.48 -17.52
CA ALA A 41 2.00 -1.72 -18.96
C ALA A 41 2.84 -2.92 -19.43
N VAL A 42 4.08 -3.03 -18.95
CA VAL A 42 5.03 -4.08 -19.36
C VAL A 42 4.71 -5.42 -18.72
N SER A 43 4.19 -5.46 -17.49
CA SER A 43 3.99 -6.74 -16.81
C SER A 43 2.92 -7.61 -17.48
N THR A 44 3.26 -8.87 -17.75
CA THR A 44 2.35 -9.89 -18.32
C THR A 44 1.65 -10.72 -17.24
N LYS A 45 2.04 -10.56 -15.98
CA LYS A 45 1.38 -11.10 -14.80
C LYS A 45 0.68 -9.97 -14.03
N PRO A 46 -0.27 -10.26 -13.13
CA PRO A 46 -0.91 -9.22 -12.33
C PRO A 46 0.12 -8.36 -11.56
N PRO A 47 0.16 -7.02 -11.77
CA PRO A 47 1.06 -6.15 -11.02
C PRO A 47 0.51 -5.91 -9.60
N LEU A 48 1.41 -5.65 -8.65
CA LEU A 48 1.03 -5.37 -7.27
C LEU A 48 1.37 -3.93 -6.88
N ILE A 49 0.53 -3.37 -6.03
CA ILE A 49 0.89 -2.25 -5.16
C ILE A 49 0.74 -2.79 -3.75
N THR A 50 1.78 -3.44 -3.23
CA THR A 50 1.69 -4.20 -1.97
C THR A 50 1.32 -3.35 -0.75
N HIS A 51 1.70 -2.07 -0.72
CA HIS A 51 1.39 -1.14 0.37
C HIS A 51 1.39 0.32 -0.12
N SER A 52 0.20 0.94 -0.18
CA SER A 52 0.03 2.36 -0.51
C SER A 52 -1.30 2.91 0.05
N GLY A 53 -1.61 4.16 -0.28
CA GLY A 53 -2.91 4.79 -0.05
C GLY A 53 -3.48 5.36 -1.35
N CYS A 54 -4.73 5.84 -1.30
CA CYS A 54 -5.41 6.51 -2.40
C CYS A 54 -5.15 8.02 -2.32
N ARG A 55 -4.58 8.57 -3.39
CA ARG A 55 -4.17 9.99 -3.44
C ARG A 55 -5.34 10.95 -3.40
N GLU A 56 -6.51 10.52 -3.88
CA GLU A 56 -7.73 11.35 -3.86
C GLU A 56 -8.44 11.37 -2.51
N VAL A 57 -8.10 10.45 -1.60
CA VAL A 57 -8.52 10.52 -0.19
C VAL A 57 -7.56 11.40 0.60
N TYR A 58 -6.25 11.22 0.38
CA TYR A 58 -5.24 12.09 0.99
C TYR A 58 -4.04 12.26 0.05
N ARG A 59 -3.79 13.51 -0.34
CA ARG A 59 -2.77 13.86 -1.32
C ARG A 59 -1.36 13.74 -0.73
N HIS A 60 -0.82 12.53 -0.78
CA HIS A 60 0.50 12.21 -0.25
C HIS A 60 1.40 11.58 -1.34
N PRO A 61 2.72 11.86 -1.39
CA PRO A 61 3.63 11.28 -2.39
C PRO A 61 3.73 9.75 -2.35
N ARG A 62 3.38 9.12 -1.22
CA ARG A 62 3.32 7.65 -1.11
C ARG A 62 2.02 7.05 -1.61
N SER A 63 1.00 7.85 -1.90
CA SER A 63 -0.30 7.41 -2.38
C SER A 63 -0.36 7.39 -3.91
N LYS A 64 -1.16 6.48 -4.48
CA LYS A 64 -1.37 6.31 -5.91
C LYS A 64 -2.60 7.05 -6.40
N GLU A 65 -2.54 7.55 -7.63
CA GLU A 65 -3.66 8.18 -8.33
C GLU A 65 -4.67 7.12 -8.80
N ASP A 66 -5.94 7.51 -8.92
CA ASP A 66 -7.02 6.59 -9.32
C ASP A 66 -6.75 5.92 -10.67
N ARG A 67 -6.09 6.62 -11.61
CA ARG A 67 -5.69 6.04 -12.90
C ARG A 67 -4.68 4.89 -12.76
N GLU A 68 -3.78 4.97 -11.79
CA GLU A 68 -2.79 3.92 -11.52
C GLU A 68 -3.45 2.72 -10.86
N LEU A 69 -4.33 2.99 -9.89
CA LEU A 69 -5.14 1.97 -9.20
C LEU A 69 -6.04 1.22 -10.19
N LYS A 70 -6.73 1.95 -11.07
CA LYS A 70 -7.58 1.33 -12.10
C LYS A 70 -6.76 0.53 -13.10
N ALA A 71 -5.63 1.04 -13.60
CA ALA A 71 -4.80 0.31 -14.55
C ALA A 71 -4.22 -0.99 -13.96
N MET A 72 -3.88 -0.99 -12.67
CA MET A 72 -3.47 -2.19 -11.94
C MET A 72 -4.64 -3.19 -11.82
N ALA A 73 -5.83 -2.72 -11.44
CA ALA A 73 -7.02 -3.56 -11.30
C ALA A 73 -7.43 -4.19 -12.65
N ASP A 74 -7.42 -3.41 -13.73
CA ASP A 74 -7.73 -3.89 -15.09
C ASP A 74 -6.74 -4.98 -15.57
N LYS A 75 -5.54 -5.08 -14.96
CA LYS A 75 -4.57 -6.16 -15.18
C LYS A 75 -4.65 -7.33 -14.18
N GLY A 76 -5.69 -7.38 -13.34
CA GLY A 76 -5.87 -8.44 -12.35
C GLY A 76 -5.15 -8.20 -11.02
N GLY A 77 -4.45 -7.07 -10.87
CA GLY A 77 -3.60 -6.76 -9.72
C GLY A 77 -4.36 -6.40 -8.45
N VAL A 78 -3.62 -6.19 -7.35
CA VAL A 78 -4.17 -5.84 -6.03
C VAL A 78 -3.39 -4.71 -5.38
N ILE A 79 -4.11 -3.75 -4.81
CA ILE A 79 -3.59 -2.72 -3.91
C ILE A 79 -3.75 -3.16 -2.45
N GLY A 80 -2.66 -3.19 -1.69
CA GLY A 80 -2.69 -3.27 -0.23
C GLY A 80 -2.77 -1.88 0.39
N ILE A 81 -3.83 -1.61 1.15
CA ILE A 81 -3.95 -0.35 1.89
C ILE A 81 -3.11 -0.44 3.18
N TYR A 82 -2.17 0.50 3.37
CA TYR A 82 -1.27 0.52 4.52
C TYR A 82 -1.85 1.18 5.77
N PHE A 83 -1.20 1.02 6.91
CA PHE A 83 -1.62 1.58 8.20
C PHE A 83 -0.82 2.84 8.58
N MET A 84 0.01 3.33 7.67
CA MET A 84 0.92 4.46 7.88
C MET A 84 0.16 5.78 8.04
N PRO A 85 0.74 6.81 8.69
CA PRO A 85 0.10 8.13 8.89
C PRO A 85 -0.28 8.85 7.59
N PHE A 86 0.28 8.40 6.46
CA PHE A 86 0.04 8.87 5.11
C PHE A 86 -1.36 8.53 4.53
N ILE A 87 -2.30 8.07 5.37
CA ILE A 87 -3.68 7.71 4.96
C ILE A 87 -4.71 8.80 5.25
N GLY A 88 -4.33 9.91 5.89
CA GLY A 88 -5.28 10.97 6.21
C GLY A 88 -4.65 12.18 6.86
N GLN A 89 -5.36 13.31 6.76
CA GLN A 89 -5.01 14.54 7.45
C GLN A 89 -5.11 14.40 8.97
N GLY A 90 -4.22 15.08 9.68
CA GLY A 90 -4.24 15.18 11.14
C GLY A 90 -2.85 15.35 11.72
N SER A 91 -2.78 15.80 12.98
CA SER A 91 -1.53 15.93 13.74
C SER A 91 -1.23 14.72 14.63
N GLY A 92 -2.21 13.84 14.87
CA GLY A 92 -2.09 12.66 15.73
C GLY A 92 -1.87 11.35 14.97
N ALA A 93 -1.92 10.23 15.69
CA ALA A 93 -1.85 8.91 15.09
C ALA A 93 -2.95 8.70 14.02
N PRO A 94 -2.68 7.90 12.97
CA PRO A 94 -3.74 7.46 12.06
C PRO A 94 -4.79 6.63 12.82
N SER A 95 -6.04 6.62 12.34
CA SER A 95 -7.14 5.89 12.95
C SER A 95 -7.74 4.82 12.02
N VAL A 96 -8.51 3.90 12.59
CA VAL A 96 -9.27 2.91 11.79
C VAL A 96 -10.21 3.61 10.81
N GLU A 97 -10.84 4.71 11.22
CA GLU A 97 -11.75 5.47 10.36
C GLU A 97 -11.02 6.08 9.15
N MET A 98 -9.78 6.57 9.31
CA MET A 98 -8.94 6.99 8.18
C MET A 98 -8.63 5.83 7.23
N LEU A 99 -8.25 4.68 7.78
CA LEU A 99 -7.98 3.46 7.02
C LEU A 99 -9.22 3.02 6.22
N MET A 100 -10.38 2.98 6.86
CA MET A 100 -11.59 2.53 6.21
C MET A 100 -11.95 3.47 5.05
N ARG A 101 -11.78 4.80 5.17
CA ARG A 101 -11.99 5.74 4.04
C ARG A 101 -11.10 5.44 2.83
N GLN A 102 -9.86 5.03 3.06
CA GLN A 102 -8.97 4.58 2.00
C GLN A 102 -9.51 3.30 1.33
N ILE A 103 -9.97 2.34 2.13
CA ILE A 103 -10.51 1.08 1.60
C ILE A 103 -11.80 1.33 0.80
N ASP A 104 -12.73 2.15 1.28
CA ASP A 104 -13.96 2.49 0.54
C ASP A 104 -13.66 3.11 -0.82
N HIS A 105 -12.71 4.04 -0.86
CA HIS A 105 -12.31 4.67 -2.12
C HIS A 105 -11.64 3.67 -3.05
N ALA A 106 -10.72 2.84 -2.54
CA ALA A 106 -10.07 1.79 -3.32
C ALA A 106 -11.10 0.81 -3.89
N LEU A 107 -12.11 0.41 -3.12
CA LEU A 107 -13.18 -0.48 -3.59
C LEU A 107 -14.01 0.17 -4.70
N LYS A 108 -14.29 1.46 -4.60
CA LYS A 108 -15.00 2.22 -5.64
C LYS A 108 -14.20 2.31 -6.95
N VAL A 109 -12.88 2.44 -6.88
CA VAL A 109 -12.01 2.62 -8.06
C VAL A 109 -11.60 1.29 -8.68
N CYS A 110 -11.17 0.35 -7.86
CA CYS A 110 -10.57 -0.92 -8.30
C CYS A 110 -11.60 -2.05 -8.41
N GLY A 111 -12.70 -2.00 -7.66
CA GLY A 111 -13.59 -3.13 -7.44
C GLY A 111 -13.12 -4.07 -6.32
N GLU A 112 -14.04 -4.87 -5.80
CA GLU A 112 -13.83 -5.71 -4.60
C GLU A 112 -12.78 -6.81 -4.77
N ASP A 113 -12.45 -7.19 -6.00
CA ASP A 113 -11.45 -8.20 -6.31
C ASP A 113 -10.02 -7.65 -6.29
N HIS A 114 -9.82 -6.34 -6.11
CA HIS A 114 -8.53 -5.70 -6.36
C HIS A 114 -8.00 -4.91 -5.16
N VAL A 115 -8.61 -5.09 -3.99
CA VAL A 115 -8.25 -4.39 -2.75
C VAL A 115 -7.85 -5.39 -1.68
N GLY A 116 -6.78 -5.11 -0.94
CA GLY A 116 -6.32 -5.91 0.18
C GLY A 116 -5.68 -5.05 1.27
N ILE A 117 -5.02 -5.71 2.22
CA ILE A 117 -4.32 -5.08 3.34
C ILE A 117 -2.81 -5.29 3.20
N GLY A 118 -2.05 -4.19 3.28
CA GLY A 118 -0.60 -4.20 3.26
C GLY A 118 -0.07 -3.27 4.34
N SER A 119 -0.07 -3.73 5.60
CA SER A 119 0.05 -2.84 6.78
C SER A 119 1.31 -1.99 6.80
N ASP A 120 2.38 -2.40 6.12
CA ASP A 120 3.73 -1.81 6.19
C ASP A 120 4.35 -1.88 7.59
N LEU A 121 3.90 -2.88 8.37
CA LEU A 121 4.24 -3.09 9.78
C LEU A 121 4.49 -4.56 10.05
N SER A 122 5.34 -4.84 11.04
CA SER A 122 5.52 -6.17 11.63
C SER A 122 4.20 -6.68 12.24
N THR A 123 4.09 -8.01 12.40
CA THR A 123 2.95 -8.67 13.04
C THR A 123 2.91 -8.45 14.56
N ALA A 124 4.06 -8.19 15.18
CA ALA A 124 4.14 -7.82 16.59
C ALA A 124 3.57 -6.41 16.82
N PRO A 125 2.92 -6.16 17.97
CA PRO A 125 2.57 -4.81 18.38
C PRO A 125 3.83 -3.99 18.64
N ILE A 126 3.73 -2.69 18.42
CA ILE A 126 4.76 -1.71 18.77
C ILE A 126 4.55 -1.31 20.23
N GLU A 127 5.58 -1.46 21.05
CA GLU A 127 5.60 -0.92 22.41
C GLU A 127 6.30 0.44 22.40
N GLU A 128 5.58 1.49 22.83
CA GLU A 128 6.11 2.85 22.87
C GLU A 128 6.99 3.09 24.10
N THR A 129 8.06 2.32 24.22
CA THR A 129 9.07 2.53 25.28
C THR A 129 9.82 3.85 25.05
N PRO A 130 10.42 4.45 26.09
CA PRO A 130 11.28 5.62 25.93
C PRO A 130 12.40 5.41 24.91
N GLU A 131 12.97 4.20 24.85
CA GLU A 131 13.99 3.79 23.89
C GLU A 131 13.45 3.80 22.46
N TYR A 132 12.29 3.18 22.24
CA TYR A 132 11.62 3.19 20.93
C TYR A 132 11.34 4.62 20.45
N LEU A 133 10.78 5.47 21.30
CA LEU A 133 10.45 6.85 20.95
C LEU A 133 11.71 7.66 20.59
N LYS A 134 12.82 7.41 21.29
CA LYS A 134 14.12 8.02 20.98
C LYS A 134 14.67 7.54 19.65
N GLU A 135 14.60 6.25 19.36
CA GLU A 135 15.04 5.66 18.09
C GLU A 135 14.19 6.14 16.91
N ALA A 136 12.87 6.13 17.06
CA ALA A 136 11.93 6.62 16.06
C ALA A 136 12.20 8.10 15.72
N LYS A 137 12.40 8.93 16.75
CA LYS A 137 12.76 10.34 16.55
C LYS A 137 14.09 10.49 15.81
N SER A 138 15.13 9.77 16.24
CA SER A 138 16.46 9.80 15.58
C SER A 138 16.38 9.34 14.13
N PHE A 139 15.57 8.32 13.83
CA PHE A 139 15.35 7.83 12.48
C PHE A 139 14.70 8.89 11.58
N VAL A 140 13.64 9.54 12.06
CA VAL A 140 12.94 10.60 11.32
C VAL A 140 13.84 11.81 11.10
N GLU A 141 14.53 12.28 12.15
CA GLU A 141 15.48 13.40 12.05
C GLU A 141 16.63 13.09 11.08
N GLY A 142 17.16 11.86 11.13
CA GLY A 142 18.21 11.42 10.22
C GLY A 142 17.75 11.32 8.76
N ARG A 143 16.49 11.00 8.50
CA ARG A 143 15.92 11.00 7.15
C ARG A 143 15.65 12.42 6.65
N ALA A 144 15.14 13.29 7.53
CA ALA A 144 14.94 14.70 7.23
C ALA A 144 16.26 15.41 6.90
N ALA A 145 17.31 15.17 7.68
CA ALA A 145 18.64 15.72 7.44
C ALA A 145 19.25 15.30 6.09
N ARG A 146 18.87 14.12 5.57
CA ARG A 146 19.28 13.61 4.26
C ARG A 146 18.36 14.05 3.11
N GLY A 147 17.26 14.75 3.40
CA GLY A 147 16.27 15.17 2.40
C GLY A 147 15.47 14.02 1.80
N ILE A 148 15.33 12.89 2.51
CA ILE A 148 14.62 11.68 2.03
C ILE A 148 13.36 11.34 2.84
N SER A 149 13.00 12.17 3.81
CA SER A 149 11.77 12.01 4.59
C SER A 149 10.53 12.27 3.73
N ALA A 150 9.50 11.46 3.89
CA ALA A 150 8.16 11.80 3.42
C ALA A 150 7.50 12.85 4.33
N PRO A 151 6.54 13.63 3.81
CA PRO A 151 5.63 14.40 4.66
C PRO A 151 4.99 13.51 5.73
N ASP A 152 4.62 14.08 6.89
CA ASP A 152 3.90 13.37 7.97
C ASP A 152 4.65 12.21 8.66
N GLU A 153 5.92 11.94 8.33
CA GLU A 153 6.76 10.91 9.00
C GLU A 153 6.98 11.17 10.49
N THR A 154 6.64 12.36 11.01
CA THR A 154 6.76 12.72 12.43
C THR A 154 5.61 12.20 13.29
N ARG A 155 4.56 11.64 12.68
CA ARG A 155 3.40 11.07 13.37
C ARG A 155 3.67 9.60 13.73
N PRO A 156 2.92 9.02 14.69
CA PRO A 156 2.98 7.59 14.95
C PRO A 156 2.80 6.78 13.66
N LEU A 157 3.72 5.83 13.44
CA LEU A 157 3.76 5.03 12.20
C LEU A 157 2.77 3.86 12.21
N PHE A 158 1.83 3.84 13.14
CA PHE A 158 0.84 2.78 13.30
C PHE A 158 -0.51 3.34 13.73
N ILE A 159 -1.58 2.56 13.46
CA ILE A 159 -2.94 2.84 13.94
C ILE A 159 -3.07 2.24 15.35
N PRO A 160 -3.26 3.03 16.42
CA PRO A 160 -3.32 2.53 17.79
C PRO A 160 -4.41 1.47 18.00
N GLU A 161 -5.59 1.65 17.40
CA GLU A 161 -6.70 0.69 17.51
C GLU A 161 -6.41 -0.67 16.85
N LEU A 162 -5.37 -0.73 16.00
CA LEU A 162 -4.91 -1.94 15.30
C LEU A 162 -3.52 -2.39 15.76
N ASN A 163 -2.97 -1.83 16.83
CA ASN A 163 -1.64 -2.17 17.34
C ASN A 163 -1.67 -3.46 18.19
N HIS A 164 -2.10 -4.56 17.57
CA HIS A 164 -2.18 -5.89 18.19
C HIS A 164 -2.06 -7.00 17.15
N SER A 165 -1.85 -8.24 17.57
CA SER A 165 -1.68 -9.38 16.66
C SER A 165 -2.93 -9.70 15.85
N ARG A 166 -4.12 -9.50 16.44
CA ARG A 166 -5.43 -9.72 15.79
C ARG A 166 -5.90 -8.57 14.88
N ARG A 167 -5.01 -7.68 14.42
CA ARG A 167 -5.37 -6.43 13.72
C ARG A 167 -6.22 -6.61 12.46
N ILE A 168 -6.04 -7.72 11.76
CA ILE A 168 -6.84 -8.05 10.57
C ILE A 168 -8.31 -8.27 10.92
N GLU A 169 -8.62 -8.77 12.12
CA GLU A 169 -10.00 -8.84 12.60
C GLU A 169 -10.58 -7.45 12.90
N GLY A 170 -9.74 -6.50 13.34
CA GLY A 170 -10.14 -5.11 13.51
C GLY A 170 -10.55 -4.48 12.17
N VAL A 171 -9.79 -4.75 11.11
CA VAL A 171 -10.15 -4.38 9.72
C VAL A 171 -11.48 -5.04 9.32
N ALA A 172 -11.64 -6.35 9.54
CA ALA A 172 -12.87 -7.07 9.21
C ALA A 172 -14.10 -6.48 9.93
N ARG A 173 -13.97 -6.15 11.22
CA ARG A 173 -15.02 -5.48 11.99
C ARG A 173 -15.36 -4.10 11.43
N GLY A 174 -14.35 -3.31 11.04
CA GLY A 174 -14.56 -2.01 10.39
C GLY A 174 -15.35 -2.13 9.08
N LEU A 175 -15.01 -3.11 8.25
CA LEU A 175 -15.73 -3.40 7.01
C LEU A 175 -17.16 -3.88 7.26
N GLN A 176 -17.35 -4.74 8.27
CA GLN A 176 -18.67 -5.21 8.69
C GLN A 176 -19.58 -4.06 9.15
N GLN A 177 -19.03 -3.11 9.94
CA GLN A 177 -19.76 -1.91 10.38
C GLN A 177 -20.18 -1.02 9.20
N ARG A 178 -19.40 -1.04 8.11
CA ARG A 178 -19.73 -0.38 6.84
C ARG A 178 -20.65 -1.20 5.93
N ARG A 179 -21.15 -2.35 6.41
CA ARG A 179 -22.13 -3.22 5.73
C ARG A 179 -21.59 -3.91 4.48
N TYR A 180 -20.28 -4.07 4.34
CA TYR A 180 -19.74 -4.98 3.32
C TYR A 180 -20.14 -6.41 3.65
N SER A 181 -20.40 -7.20 2.60
CA SER A 181 -20.75 -8.61 2.75
C SER A 181 -19.55 -9.42 3.27
N ALA A 182 -19.82 -10.56 3.90
CA ALA A 182 -18.76 -11.47 4.32
C ALA A 182 -17.83 -11.87 3.15
N ALA A 183 -18.39 -12.05 1.94
CA ALA A 183 -17.61 -12.36 0.75
C ALA A 183 -16.60 -11.26 0.39
N VAL A 184 -17.01 -9.98 0.48
CA VAL A 184 -16.11 -8.84 0.24
C VAL A 184 -15.04 -8.75 1.33
N ILE A 185 -15.42 -9.00 2.58
CA ILE A 185 -14.48 -8.97 3.72
C ILE A 185 -13.39 -10.03 3.52
N GLU A 186 -13.76 -11.28 3.22
CA GLU A 186 -12.81 -12.38 2.96
C GLU A 186 -11.84 -12.08 1.82
N LYS A 187 -12.33 -11.43 0.74
CA LYS A 187 -11.50 -10.95 -0.36
C LYS A 187 -10.43 -9.96 0.15
N ILE A 188 -10.83 -8.96 0.91
CA ILE A 188 -9.95 -7.87 1.36
C ILE A 188 -8.93 -8.33 2.40
N ILE A 189 -9.33 -9.17 3.35
CA ILE A 189 -8.42 -9.57 4.45
C ILE A 189 -7.36 -10.59 4.03
N GLY A 190 -7.44 -11.13 2.81
CA GLY A 190 -6.38 -11.98 2.26
C GLY A 190 -6.72 -12.70 0.96
N GLY A 191 -8.01 -12.93 0.67
CA GLY A 191 -8.44 -13.69 -0.51
C GLY A 191 -7.91 -13.15 -1.84
N ASN A 192 -7.88 -11.82 -2.00
CA ASN A 192 -7.39 -11.18 -3.21
C ASN A 192 -5.88 -11.35 -3.42
N PHE A 193 -5.07 -11.15 -2.37
CA PHE A 193 -3.63 -11.40 -2.45
C PHE A 193 -3.34 -12.88 -2.72
N HIS A 194 -4.06 -13.78 -2.05
CA HIS A 194 -3.93 -15.22 -2.29
C HIS A 194 -4.26 -15.61 -3.74
N ARG A 195 -5.33 -15.05 -4.33
CA ARG A 195 -5.66 -15.23 -5.76
C ARG A 195 -4.51 -14.76 -6.65
N VAL A 196 -4.06 -13.52 -6.45
CA VAL A 196 -3.01 -12.93 -7.31
C VAL A 196 -1.69 -13.70 -7.22
N PHE A 197 -1.28 -14.15 -6.04
CA PHE A 197 -0.07 -14.97 -5.93
C PHE A 197 -0.20 -16.31 -6.66
N LYS A 198 -1.37 -16.95 -6.67
CA LYS A 198 -1.61 -18.14 -7.49
C LYS A 198 -1.46 -17.85 -8.99
N ASP A 199 -2.01 -16.73 -9.45
CA ASP A 199 -1.93 -16.34 -10.87
C ASP A 199 -0.48 -16.03 -11.29
N ILE A 200 0.29 -15.36 -10.43
CA ILE A 200 1.69 -15.02 -10.66
C ILE A 200 2.58 -16.27 -10.67
N TRP A 201 2.39 -17.20 -9.73
CA TRP A 201 3.24 -18.39 -9.55
C TRP A 201 2.90 -19.56 -10.47
N THR A 202 1.88 -19.42 -11.32
CA THR A 202 1.64 -20.38 -12.40
C THR A 202 2.63 -20.10 -13.54
N LEU A 203 3.61 -20.98 -13.72
CA LEU A 203 4.65 -20.88 -14.74
C LEU A 203 4.15 -21.31 -16.12
#